data_AF-A0A1Y4C6Q7-F1
#
_entry.id   AF-A0A1Y4C6Q7-F1
#
_cell.length_a   1.000
_cell.length_b   1.000
_cell.length_c   1.000
_cell.angle_alpha   90.00
_cell.angle_beta   90.00
_cell.angle_gamma   90.00
#
_symmetry.space_group_name_H-M   'P 1'
#
loop_
_entity.id
_entity.type
_entity.pdbx_description
1 polymer ?
#
loop_
_entity_poly.entity_id
_entity_poly.type
_entity_poly.pdbx_seq_one_letter_code
_entity_poly.pdbx_strand_id
1 'polypeptide(L)'
;MHRVGLLSTAYLPPVSYFTVMAKYGAVSIEAYENFQKQSYRTRARIASSSGTEYISVPILKGEGHKRPISEIEIDYKRDWVLSHKRALMSCYGSAPFYIYYKDDIFSVLDSRPRFLLDLNTSLTRVLAGLLGIRCEIRFTDSYVAPADVASGVVPGVVSAVVPGVVSAAVPGVVSAAVPGVVSAAAPASASSGVVHGVVPASASSGVVHAAAASDAVVASASSDAGAFPNTGVSANVGASSDANDLLHTDTAFNAGATLQDSTSLHDDTVLQDDGRASIDFRYCIHPKRPLPTGFLKGGEYYQVFADRLGFIPDLSAVDLLFNEGPNAISFLK
;
A
#
# COMPACT_ATOMS: atom_id res chain seq x y z
N MET A 1 7.50 -14.39 -25.38
CA MET A 1 8.28 -13.33 -24.70
C MET A 1 8.05 -13.47 -23.21
N HIS A 2 9.09 -13.36 -22.37
CA HIS A 2 8.90 -13.24 -20.92
C HIS A 2 8.59 -11.78 -20.59
N ARG A 3 7.39 -11.49 -20.08
CA ARG A 3 7.03 -10.15 -19.62
C ARG A 3 7.49 -9.94 -18.18
N VAL A 4 7.96 -8.74 -17.87
CA VAL A 4 8.43 -8.34 -16.53
C VAL A 4 7.36 -7.50 -15.84
N GLY A 5 7.09 -7.72 -14.55
CA GLY A 5 6.21 -6.82 -13.79
C GLY A 5 6.98 -5.59 -13.31
N LEU A 6 6.56 -4.37 -13.69
CA LEU A 6 7.09 -3.13 -13.12
C LEU A 6 6.29 -2.75 -11.87
N LEU A 7 6.97 -2.63 -10.74
CA LEU A 7 6.39 -2.42 -9.41
C LEU A 7 7.07 -1.23 -8.72
N SER A 8 6.38 -0.61 -7.75
CA SER A 8 7.00 0.34 -6.83
C SER A 8 7.59 -0.38 -5.63
N THR A 9 8.47 0.25 -4.86
CA THR A 9 8.86 -0.29 -3.55
C THR A 9 7.67 -0.25 -2.56
N ALA A 10 7.57 -1.23 -1.67
CA ALA A 10 6.49 -1.32 -0.69
C ALA A 10 6.96 -1.90 0.66
N TYR A 11 6.46 -1.34 1.77
CA TYR A 11 6.72 -1.84 3.12
C TYR A 11 5.73 -2.95 3.46
N LEU A 12 6.24 -4.15 3.78
CA LEU A 12 5.47 -5.41 3.94
C LEU A 12 4.37 -5.53 2.85
N PRO A 13 4.75 -5.77 1.58
CA PRO A 13 3.86 -5.57 0.44
C PRO A 13 2.55 -6.36 0.51
N PRO A 14 1.47 -5.88 -0.14
CA PRO A 14 0.17 -6.55 -0.10
C PRO A 14 0.14 -7.83 -0.96
N VAL A 15 -0.87 -8.67 -0.76
CA VAL A 15 -1.04 -9.95 -1.49
C VAL A 15 -0.94 -9.75 -3.01
N SER A 16 -1.57 -8.72 -3.58
CA SER A 16 -1.49 -8.41 -5.02
C SER A 16 -0.07 -8.22 -5.56
N TYR A 17 0.84 -7.69 -4.74
CA TYR A 17 2.25 -7.51 -5.08
C TYR A 17 2.94 -8.85 -5.33
N PHE A 18 2.68 -9.81 -4.45
CA PHE A 18 3.22 -11.16 -4.55
C PHE A 18 2.49 -12.02 -5.60
N THR A 19 1.23 -11.74 -5.92
CA THR A 19 0.54 -12.30 -7.10
C THR A 19 1.26 -11.89 -8.40
N VAL A 20 1.69 -10.63 -8.53
CA VAL A 20 2.51 -10.20 -9.68
C VAL A 20 3.85 -10.96 -9.71
N MET A 21 4.57 -11.03 -8.59
CA MET A 21 5.85 -11.75 -8.52
C MET A 21 5.72 -13.24 -8.87
N ALA A 22 4.69 -13.92 -8.35
CA ALA A 22 4.44 -15.33 -8.62
C ALA A 22 4.00 -15.60 -10.08
N LYS A 23 3.24 -14.69 -10.69
CA LYS A 23 2.75 -14.80 -12.07
C LYS A 23 3.85 -14.58 -13.11
N TYR A 24 4.72 -13.59 -12.92
CA TYR A 24 5.71 -13.20 -13.94
C TYR A 24 7.10 -13.85 -13.74
N GLY A 25 7.48 -14.23 -12.52
CA GLY A 25 8.79 -14.83 -12.22
C GLY A 25 9.99 -13.89 -12.36
N ALA A 26 9.79 -12.68 -12.90
CA ALA A 26 10.72 -11.57 -12.87
C ALA A 26 9.96 -10.25 -12.72
N VAL A 27 10.46 -9.37 -11.84
CA VAL A 27 9.93 -8.03 -11.61
C VAL A 27 11.05 -7.00 -11.56
N SER A 28 10.74 -5.77 -11.96
CA SER A 28 11.61 -4.60 -11.79
C SER A 28 10.95 -3.65 -10.78
N ILE A 29 11.70 -3.28 -9.74
CA ILE A 29 11.27 -2.28 -8.75
C ILE A 29 11.76 -0.91 -9.22
N GLU A 30 10.82 0.02 -9.38
CA GLU A 30 11.12 1.42 -9.70
C GLU A 30 11.92 2.07 -8.56
N ALA A 31 13.21 2.31 -8.81
CA ALA A 31 14.16 2.89 -7.86
C ALA A 31 14.41 4.39 -8.10
N TYR A 32 13.98 4.93 -9.25
CA TYR A 32 14.23 6.30 -9.68
C TYR A 32 12.98 7.19 -9.60
N GLU A 33 11.85 6.68 -9.08
CA GLU A 33 10.67 7.51 -8.82
C GLU A 33 10.85 8.48 -7.65
N ASN A 34 9.97 9.49 -7.63
CA ASN A 34 9.85 10.40 -6.50
C ASN A 34 8.96 9.80 -5.41
N PHE A 35 9.34 9.96 -4.16
CA PHE A 35 8.64 9.40 -3.01
C PHE A 35 7.18 9.87 -2.90
N GLN A 36 6.25 8.93 -3.04
CA GLN A 36 4.82 9.16 -2.91
C GLN A 36 4.37 8.97 -1.45
N LYS A 37 4.11 10.08 -0.75
CA LYS A 37 3.44 10.11 0.56
C LYS A 37 2.12 9.34 0.51
N GLN A 38 1.72 8.70 1.62
CA GLN A 38 0.42 8.02 1.76
C GLN A 38 0.21 6.85 0.77
N SER A 39 1.29 6.21 0.32
CA SER A 39 1.29 4.99 -0.54
C SER A 39 1.87 3.78 0.21
N TYR A 40 1.86 2.57 -0.39
CA TYR A 40 2.43 1.36 0.23
C TYR A 40 3.94 1.46 0.52
N ARG A 41 4.66 2.45 -0.04
CA ARG A 41 6.11 2.68 0.18
C ARG A 41 6.50 2.79 1.66
N THR A 42 5.63 3.32 2.53
CA THR A 42 5.91 3.47 3.98
C THR A 42 4.93 2.74 4.88
N ARG A 43 3.90 2.06 4.36
CA ARG A 43 2.83 1.51 5.22
C ARG A 43 2.18 0.26 4.65
N ALA A 44 1.76 -0.61 5.56
CA ALA A 44 1.11 -1.88 5.28
C ALA A 44 -0.28 -1.91 5.89
N ARG A 45 -1.22 -2.60 5.22
CA ARG A 45 -2.54 -2.94 5.78
C ARG A 45 -2.45 -4.24 6.56
N ILE A 46 -2.99 -4.28 7.77
CA ILE A 46 -3.12 -5.51 8.59
C ILE A 46 -4.55 -5.65 9.10
N ALA A 47 -5.00 -6.88 9.34
CA ALA A 47 -6.26 -7.15 10.02
C ALA A 47 -6.04 -7.11 11.54
N SER A 48 -6.84 -6.32 12.25
CA SER A 48 -6.91 -6.32 13.71
C SER A 48 -8.30 -6.78 14.16
N SER A 49 -8.51 -6.91 15.47
CA SER A 49 -9.86 -7.09 16.03
C SER A 49 -10.82 -5.93 15.73
N SER A 50 -10.31 -4.79 15.25
CA SER A 50 -11.05 -3.56 14.95
C SER A 50 -11.47 -3.43 13.48
N GLY A 51 -10.90 -4.23 12.57
CA GLY A 51 -11.02 -4.02 11.12
C GLY A 51 -9.67 -4.05 10.40
N THR A 52 -9.54 -3.27 9.31
CA THR A 52 -8.24 -2.98 8.68
C THR A 52 -7.55 -1.83 9.40
N GLU A 53 -6.31 -2.04 9.83
CA GLU A 53 -5.44 -0.99 10.38
C GLU A 53 -4.18 -0.77 9.51
N TYR A 54 -3.53 0.38 9.69
CA TYR A 54 -2.30 0.75 8.98
C TYR A 54 -1.13 0.90 9.95
N ILE A 55 -0.13 0.02 9.84
CA ILE A 55 1.21 0.26 10.41
C ILE A 55 2.05 1.04 9.41
N SER A 56 2.83 2.02 9.87
CA SER A 56 3.55 2.96 9.01
C SER A 56 4.95 3.28 9.52
N VAL A 57 5.95 3.01 8.70
CA VAL A 57 7.33 3.44 8.89
C VAL A 57 7.38 4.98 8.90
N PRO A 58 7.88 5.60 9.97
CA PRO A 58 8.15 7.04 9.98
C PRO A 58 9.43 7.35 9.19
N ILE A 59 9.44 8.46 8.45
CA ILE A 59 10.58 8.89 7.63
C ILE A 59 11.08 10.26 8.08
N LEU A 60 12.37 10.53 7.87
CA LEU A 60 12.94 11.84 8.13
C LEU A 60 12.30 12.87 7.20
N LYS A 61 11.80 13.96 7.80
CA LYS A 61 11.39 15.16 7.06
C LYS A 61 12.59 15.68 6.26
N GLY A 62 12.38 15.90 4.98
CA GLY A 62 13.32 16.55 4.08
C GLY A 62 12.61 17.64 3.30
N GLU A 63 13.40 18.55 2.74
CA GLU A 63 12.90 19.69 1.97
C GLU A 63 12.50 19.28 0.54
N GLY A 64 11.77 20.16 -0.14
CA GLY A 64 11.29 19.94 -1.51
C GLY A 64 10.05 19.05 -1.64
N HIS A 65 9.40 19.15 -2.81
CA HIS A 65 8.23 18.33 -3.18
C HIS A 65 8.59 17.04 -3.92
N LYS A 66 9.84 16.94 -4.39
CA LYS A 66 10.41 15.85 -5.18
C LYS A 66 11.66 15.36 -4.45
N ARG A 67 11.66 14.10 -4.01
CA ARG A 67 12.79 13.39 -3.38
C ARG A 67 12.85 11.99 -3.99
N PRO A 68 14.01 11.52 -4.50
CA PRO A 68 14.18 10.15 -4.97
C PRO A 68 13.81 9.12 -3.88
N ILE A 69 13.20 8.00 -4.29
CA ILE A 69 12.78 6.93 -3.36
C ILE A 69 13.97 6.24 -2.68
N SER A 70 15.13 6.20 -3.34
CA SER A 70 16.42 5.75 -2.80
C SER A 70 16.94 6.62 -1.64
N GLU A 71 16.63 7.92 -1.63
CA GLU A 71 17.11 8.90 -0.63
C GLU A 71 16.16 9.07 0.58
N ILE A 72 15.20 8.16 0.77
CA ILE A 72 14.22 8.26 1.87
C ILE A 72 14.76 7.57 3.13
N GLU A 73 15.42 8.35 3.97
CA GLU A 73 15.86 7.91 5.30
C GLU A 73 14.70 7.73 6.30
N ILE A 74 14.81 6.71 7.16
CA ILE A 74 13.83 6.33 8.18
C ILE A 74 14.08 7.11 9.50
N ASP A 75 13.01 7.53 10.19
CA ASP A 75 13.12 8.21 11.49
C ASP A 75 13.06 7.22 12.66
N TYR A 76 14.23 6.86 13.20
CA TYR A 76 14.35 5.97 14.36
C TYR A 76 14.26 6.66 15.74
N LYS A 77 13.88 7.95 15.83
CA LYS A 77 13.74 8.67 17.13
C LYS A 77 12.65 8.11 18.06
N ARG A 78 11.73 7.31 17.51
CA ARG A 78 10.75 6.53 18.26
C ARG A 78 10.89 5.07 17.85
N ASP A 79 10.68 4.15 18.79
CA ASP A 79 10.83 2.71 18.51
C ASP A 79 9.60 2.12 17.79
N TRP A 80 9.41 2.57 16.55
CA TRP A 80 8.35 2.08 15.67
C TRP A 80 8.54 0.58 15.33
N VAL A 81 9.77 0.06 15.38
CA VAL A 81 10.08 -1.36 15.18
C VAL A 81 9.39 -2.21 16.25
N LEU A 82 9.59 -1.88 17.53
CA LEU A 82 8.89 -2.56 18.63
C LEU A 82 7.37 -2.37 18.56
N SER A 83 6.89 -1.20 18.11
CA SER A 83 5.46 -0.96 17.90
C SER A 83 4.88 -1.85 16.80
N HIS A 84 5.55 -2.01 15.65
CA HIS A 84 5.11 -2.87 14.56
C HIS A 84 5.17 -4.36 14.95
N LYS A 85 6.22 -4.79 15.67
CA LYS A 85 6.30 -6.14 16.23
C LYS A 85 5.12 -6.46 17.16
N ARG A 86 4.78 -5.53 18.05
CA ARG A 86 3.61 -5.66 18.95
C ARG A 86 2.28 -5.66 18.18
N ALA A 87 2.15 -4.84 17.14
CA ALA A 87 0.96 -4.84 16.29
C ALA A 87 0.80 -6.19 15.57
N LEU A 88 1.86 -6.71 14.93
CA LEU A 88 1.84 -8.02 14.27
C LEU A 88 1.56 -9.16 15.26
N MET A 89 2.14 -9.12 16.47
CA MET A 89 1.82 -10.07 17.54
C MET A 89 0.37 -9.98 18.01
N SER A 90 -0.21 -8.79 18.13
CA SER A 90 -1.62 -8.61 18.54
C SER A 90 -2.63 -8.98 17.45
N CYS A 91 -2.23 -8.91 16.18
CA CYS A 91 -3.09 -9.22 15.03
C CYS A 91 -3.02 -10.71 14.66
N TYR A 92 -1.82 -11.29 14.74
CA TYR A 92 -1.51 -12.61 14.16
C TYR A 92 -0.93 -13.60 15.17
N GLY A 93 -0.83 -13.26 16.46
CA GLY A 93 -0.28 -14.13 17.50
C GLY A 93 -0.98 -15.49 17.64
N SER A 94 -2.23 -15.60 17.21
CA SER A 94 -3.04 -16.83 17.16
C SER A 94 -3.17 -17.45 15.76
N ALA A 95 -2.54 -16.88 14.73
CA ALA A 95 -2.54 -17.44 13.38
C ALA A 95 -1.64 -18.70 13.33
N PRO A 96 -2.05 -19.81 12.67
CA PRO A 96 -1.36 -21.11 12.78
C PRO A 96 0.14 -21.09 12.50
N PHE A 97 0.61 -20.23 11.58
CA PHE A 97 1.99 -20.18 11.15
C PHE A 97 2.80 -19.00 11.70
N TYR A 98 2.21 -18.11 12.50
CA TYR A 98 2.90 -16.92 13.04
C TYR A 98 4.18 -17.25 13.83
N ILE A 99 4.12 -18.27 14.69
CA ILE A 99 5.26 -18.69 15.52
C ILE A 99 6.48 -19.14 14.69
N TYR A 100 6.27 -19.65 13.47
CA TYR A 100 7.31 -20.18 12.59
C TYR A 100 7.97 -19.12 11.70
N TYR A 101 7.24 -18.07 11.30
CA TYR A 101 7.73 -17.08 10.30
C TYR A 101 7.95 -15.67 10.84
N LYS A 102 7.52 -15.36 12.07
CA LYS A 102 7.68 -14.01 12.64
C LYS A 102 9.14 -13.55 12.72
N ASP A 103 10.07 -14.46 13.00
CA ASP A 103 11.44 -14.07 13.38
C ASP A 103 12.31 -13.70 12.17
N ASP A 104 12.08 -14.28 10.99
CA ASP A 104 12.70 -13.83 9.74
C ASP A 104 12.30 -12.38 9.40
N ILE A 105 11.00 -12.07 9.52
CA ILE A 105 10.46 -10.72 9.31
C ILE A 105 10.99 -9.77 10.38
N PHE A 106 11.01 -10.20 11.64
CA PHE A 106 11.47 -9.40 12.77
C PHE A 106 12.97 -9.11 12.73
N SER A 107 13.78 -10.04 12.22
CA SER A 107 15.23 -9.87 12.00
C SER A 107 15.51 -8.73 11.02
N VAL A 108 14.76 -8.65 9.91
CA VAL A 108 14.86 -7.53 8.97
C VAL A 108 14.46 -6.21 9.64
N LEU A 109 13.42 -6.19 10.48
CA LEU A 109 13.04 -4.98 11.22
C LEU A 109 14.10 -4.56 12.27
N ASP A 110 14.74 -5.52 12.95
CA ASP A 110 15.80 -5.26 13.94
C ASP A 110 17.11 -4.79 13.31
N SER A 111 17.39 -5.16 12.06
CA SER A 111 18.57 -4.67 11.31
C SER A 111 18.59 -3.15 11.10
N ARG A 112 17.45 -2.48 11.33
CA ARG A 112 17.22 -1.03 11.24
C ARG A 112 17.89 -0.36 10.01
N PRO A 113 17.54 -0.76 8.77
CA PRO A 113 18.15 -0.19 7.56
C PRO A 113 17.95 1.32 7.48
N ARG A 114 18.99 2.05 7.05
CA ARG A 114 18.95 3.53 6.99
C ARG A 114 17.91 4.04 6.00
N PHE A 115 17.84 3.43 4.81
CA PHE A 115 16.96 3.85 3.74
C PHE A 115 15.72 2.95 3.61
N LEU A 116 14.61 3.57 3.26
CA LEU A 116 13.31 2.93 3.05
C LEU A 116 13.35 1.87 1.94
N LEU A 117 14.12 2.12 0.87
CA LEU A 117 14.29 1.19 -0.24
C LEU A 117 14.97 -0.11 0.22
N ASP A 118 15.98 -0.03 1.09
CA ASP A 118 16.70 -1.19 1.63
C ASP A 118 15.80 -2.05 2.51
N LEU A 119 15.05 -1.42 3.42
CA LEU A 119 14.08 -2.08 4.30
C LEU A 119 13.02 -2.82 3.48
N ASN A 120 12.37 -2.12 2.55
CA ASN A 120 11.32 -2.67 1.72
C ASN A 120 11.84 -3.81 0.82
N THR A 121 13.03 -3.66 0.25
CA THR A 121 13.66 -4.69 -0.59
C THR A 121 13.97 -5.94 0.23
N SER A 122 14.52 -5.76 1.44
CA SER A 122 14.86 -6.88 2.34
C SER A 122 13.62 -7.64 2.79
N LEU A 123 12.56 -6.93 3.19
CA LEU A 123 11.26 -7.52 3.52
C LEU A 123 10.63 -8.23 2.32
N THR A 124 10.69 -7.63 1.13
CA THR A 124 10.14 -8.23 -0.11
C THR A 124 10.87 -9.53 -0.47
N ARG A 125 12.20 -9.57 -0.33
CA ARG A 125 13.02 -10.77 -0.58
C ARG A 125 12.73 -11.88 0.43
N VAL A 126 12.67 -11.56 1.72
CA VAL A 126 12.33 -12.54 2.77
C VAL A 126 10.92 -13.09 2.55
N LEU A 127 9.91 -12.22 2.40
CA LEU A 127 8.53 -12.66 2.19
C LEU A 127 8.36 -13.47 0.90
N ALA A 128 9.02 -13.11 -0.21
CA ALA A 128 9.00 -13.92 -1.42
C ALA A 128 9.56 -15.35 -1.18
N GLY A 129 10.66 -15.47 -0.43
CA GLY A 129 11.23 -16.76 -0.04
C GLY A 129 10.27 -17.59 0.83
N LEU A 130 9.70 -16.98 1.88
CA LEU A 130 8.78 -17.66 2.80
C LEU A 130 7.45 -18.07 2.14
N LEU A 131 6.96 -17.27 1.18
CA LEU A 131 5.79 -17.58 0.34
C LEU A 131 6.10 -18.60 -0.79
N GLY A 132 7.32 -19.15 -0.88
CA GLY A 132 7.71 -20.12 -1.91
C GLY A 132 7.84 -19.54 -3.34
N ILE A 133 7.97 -18.23 -3.48
CA ILE A 133 7.98 -17.51 -4.75
C ILE A 133 9.42 -17.41 -5.29
N ARG A 134 9.69 -18.14 -6.38
CA ARG A 134 10.93 -17.96 -7.17
C ARG A 134 10.72 -16.81 -8.17
N CYS A 135 11.13 -15.60 -7.78
CA CYS A 135 11.06 -14.41 -8.64
C CYS A 135 12.41 -13.67 -8.68
N GLU A 136 12.89 -13.31 -9.88
CA GLU A 136 14.01 -12.40 -10.07
C GLU A 136 13.57 -10.97 -9.71
N ILE A 137 14.21 -10.32 -8.73
CA ILE A 137 13.92 -8.93 -8.34
C ILE A 137 15.04 -8.03 -8.84
N ARG A 138 14.75 -7.22 -9.85
CA ARG A 138 15.61 -6.16 -10.40
C ARG A 138 15.19 -4.79 -9.88
N PHE A 139 15.99 -3.78 -10.23
CA PHE A 139 15.59 -2.38 -10.15
C PHE A 139 15.56 -1.78 -11.56
N THR A 140 14.92 -0.62 -11.71
CA THR A 140 15.08 0.24 -12.89
C THR A 140 16.44 0.95 -12.83
N ASP A 141 17.09 1.18 -13.97
CA ASP A 141 18.33 1.96 -14.08
C ASP A 141 18.09 3.46 -14.34
N SER A 142 16.85 3.82 -14.70
CA SER A 142 16.37 5.20 -14.86
C SER A 142 14.87 5.29 -14.54
N TYR A 143 14.32 6.49 -14.35
CA TYR A 143 12.89 6.65 -14.08
C TYR A 143 12.06 6.24 -15.30
N VAL A 144 11.25 5.18 -15.14
CA VAL A 144 10.34 4.71 -16.18
C VAL A 144 9.07 5.56 -16.10
N ALA A 145 8.89 6.47 -17.06
CA ALA A 145 7.62 7.17 -17.19
C ALA A 145 6.47 6.16 -17.41
N PRO A 146 5.24 6.42 -16.90
CA PRO A 146 4.08 5.70 -17.40
C PRO A 146 4.01 5.88 -18.93
N ALA A 147 3.64 4.83 -19.66
CA ALA A 147 3.28 4.99 -21.06
C ALA A 147 2.17 6.03 -21.18
N ASP A 148 2.20 6.87 -22.22
CA ASP A 148 1.19 7.89 -22.44
C ASP A 148 -0.19 7.24 -22.52
N VAL A 149 -1.07 7.56 -21.56
CA VAL A 149 -2.43 7.02 -21.45
C VAL A 149 -3.35 7.72 -22.45
N ALA A 150 -2.99 7.59 -23.73
CA ALA A 150 -3.76 8.06 -24.86
C ALA A 150 -5.07 7.25 -24.94
N SER A 151 -6.16 7.86 -24.47
CA SER A 151 -7.51 7.29 -24.41
C SER A 151 -7.75 6.23 -23.31
N GLY A 152 -7.72 6.67 -22.05
CA GLY A 152 -8.84 6.47 -21.12
C GLY A 152 -9.27 5.06 -20.67
N VAL A 153 -8.60 3.99 -21.08
CA VAL A 153 -8.92 2.61 -20.68
C VAL A 153 -8.06 2.18 -19.50
N VAL A 154 -8.70 1.64 -18.45
CA VAL A 154 -7.99 0.98 -17.34
C VAL A 154 -7.95 -0.52 -17.64
N PRO A 155 -6.78 -1.19 -17.56
CA PRO A 155 -6.70 -2.65 -17.73
C PRO A 155 -7.67 -3.39 -16.80
N GLY A 156 -8.66 -4.06 -17.40
CA GLY A 156 -9.72 -4.77 -16.69
C GLY A 156 -11.08 -4.06 -16.60
N VAL A 157 -11.25 -2.83 -17.12
CA VAL A 157 -12.55 -2.12 -17.13
C VAL A 157 -13.15 -2.08 -18.54
N VAL A 158 -14.18 -2.90 -18.77
CA VAL A 158 -15.02 -2.81 -19.97
C VAL A 158 -16.01 -1.65 -19.85
N SER A 159 -15.62 -0.48 -20.39
CA SER A 159 -16.48 0.68 -20.69
C SER A 159 -17.43 1.15 -19.57
N ALA A 160 -16.86 1.77 -18.54
CA ALA A 160 -17.63 2.63 -17.63
C ALA A 160 -17.90 3.98 -18.32
N VAL A 161 -19.00 4.09 -19.06
CA VAL A 161 -19.46 5.37 -19.63
C VAL A 161 -19.86 6.29 -18.46
N VAL A 162 -19.03 7.30 -18.17
CA VAL A 162 -19.31 8.31 -17.14
C VAL A 162 -20.31 9.34 -17.69
N PRO A 163 -21.54 9.43 -17.17
CA PRO A 163 -22.49 10.44 -17.62
C PRO A 163 -22.09 11.82 -17.08
N GLY A 164 -22.00 12.82 -17.96
CA GLY A 164 -22.02 14.24 -17.56
C GLY A 164 -20.72 15.04 -17.64
N VAL A 165 -19.58 14.48 -18.10
CA VAL A 165 -18.35 15.27 -18.30
C VAL A 165 -18.38 16.00 -19.65
N VAL A 166 -19.00 17.18 -19.68
CA VAL A 166 -18.95 18.08 -20.84
C VAL A 166 -17.70 18.97 -20.80
N SER A 167 -16.75 18.70 -21.70
CA SER A 167 -15.69 19.61 -22.19
C SER A 167 -15.03 20.55 -21.17
N ALA A 168 -13.99 20.07 -20.47
CA ALA A 168 -13.05 20.96 -19.76
C ALA A 168 -12.11 21.65 -20.77
N ALA A 169 -12.02 22.98 -20.73
CA ALA A 169 -11.16 23.76 -21.63
C ALA A 169 -9.67 23.64 -21.25
N VAL A 170 -8.80 23.47 -22.25
CA VAL A 170 -7.33 23.40 -22.06
C VAL A 170 -6.75 24.81 -21.93
N PRO A 171 -6.00 25.14 -20.85
CA PRO A 171 -5.27 26.41 -20.77
C PRO A 171 -4.11 26.42 -21.78
N GLY A 172 -4.06 27.41 -22.68
CA GLY A 172 -2.89 27.65 -23.54
C GLY A 172 -3.15 27.84 -25.04
N VAL A 173 -4.40 27.81 -25.52
CA VAL A 173 -4.70 28.11 -26.94
C VAL A 173 -4.79 29.62 -27.16
N VAL A 174 -4.04 30.14 -28.13
CA VAL A 174 -4.02 31.56 -28.50
C VAL A 174 -5.21 31.95 -29.39
N SER A 175 -5.57 33.23 -29.35
CA SER A 175 -6.78 33.83 -29.94
C SER A 175 -7.11 33.38 -31.36
N ALA A 176 -8.38 33.00 -31.58
CA ALA A 176 -9.02 32.90 -32.88
C ALA A 176 -10.19 33.90 -32.95
N ALA A 177 -10.23 34.72 -34.00
CA ALA A 177 -11.25 35.77 -34.14
C ALA A 177 -12.59 35.20 -34.62
N VAL A 178 -13.68 35.57 -33.95
CA VAL A 178 -15.06 35.27 -34.36
C VAL A 178 -15.74 36.57 -34.81
N PRO A 179 -16.23 36.69 -36.06
CA PRO A 179 -16.94 37.87 -36.52
C PRO A 179 -18.36 37.98 -35.95
N GLY A 180 -18.83 39.21 -35.70
CA GLY A 180 -20.27 39.50 -35.69
C GLY A 180 -21.00 39.49 -34.34
N VAL A 181 -20.56 40.31 -33.37
CA VAL A 181 -21.44 40.84 -32.30
C VAL A 181 -21.27 42.36 -32.24
N VAL A 182 -22.36 43.10 -32.04
CA VAL A 182 -22.41 44.57 -32.08
C VAL A 182 -22.96 45.18 -30.79
N SER A 183 -22.34 46.28 -30.35
CA SER A 183 -22.75 47.13 -29.21
C SER A 183 -22.66 46.47 -27.81
N ALA A 184 -22.59 47.21 -26.69
CA ALA A 184 -22.73 48.66 -26.48
C ALA A 184 -21.62 49.25 -25.58
N ALA A 185 -21.67 50.57 -25.34
CA ALA A 185 -20.58 51.38 -24.77
C ALA A 185 -20.55 51.48 -23.24
N ALA A 186 -19.43 52.01 -22.73
CA ALA A 186 -19.25 52.43 -21.33
C ALA A 186 -19.14 53.97 -21.21
N PRO A 187 -19.48 54.53 -20.03
CA PRO A 187 -18.79 55.68 -19.45
C PRO A 187 -18.26 55.33 -18.03
N ALA A 188 -17.10 55.76 -17.49
CA ALA A 188 -16.21 56.93 -17.65
C ALA A 188 -16.38 57.99 -16.53
N SER A 189 -15.25 58.37 -15.90
CA SER A 189 -15.04 59.49 -14.94
C SER A 189 -15.63 59.32 -13.52
N ALA A 190 -15.14 59.95 -12.43
CA ALA A 190 -13.97 60.85 -12.26
C ALA A 190 -13.51 61.02 -10.78
N SER A 191 -12.19 61.25 -10.57
CA SER A 191 -11.60 62.00 -9.41
C SER A 191 -11.77 61.41 -7.98
N SER A 192 -11.11 61.85 -6.89
CA SER A 192 -9.97 62.76 -6.64
C SER A 192 -9.31 62.40 -5.28
N GLY A 193 -8.07 62.86 -4.99
CA GLY A 193 -7.50 62.84 -3.63
C GLY A 193 -5.99 62.61 -3.53
N VAL A 194 -5.23 63.62 -3.08
CA VAL A 194 -3.75 63.61 -2.98
C VAL A 194 -3.29 64.11 -1.60
N VAL A 195 -2.32 63.45 -0.96
CA VAL A 195 -1.33 64.07 -0.06
C VAL A 195 -0.06 63.21 0.13
N HIS A 196 1.07 63.85 0.44
CA HIS A 196 2.39 63.30 0.79
C HIS A 196 2.44 62.83 2.27
N GLY A 197 3.46 62.13 2.81
CA GLY A 197 4.69 61.50 2.27
C GLY A 197 5.86 61.43 3.30
N VAL A 198 6.95 60.71 2.97
CA VAL A 198 8.33 60.78 3.55
C VAL A 198 8.66 60.12 4.94
N VAL A 199 9.10 58.84 4.92
CA VAL A 199 10.45 58.25 5.31
C VAL A 199 11.37 59.02 6.32
N PRO A 200 12.29 58.41 7.15
CA PRO A 200 12.36 57.14 7.95
C PRO A 200 12.84 57.37 9.44
N ALA A 201 13.20 56.30 10.22
CA ALA A 201 14.56 56.09 10.82
C ALA A 201 14.68 55.15 12.08
N SER A 202 15.65 54.20 12.02
CA SER A 202 16.62 53.69 13.04
C SER A 202 16.31 53.39 14.54
N ALA A 203 16.86 52.23 15.01
CA ALA A 203 17.61 52.01 16.29
C ALA A 203 16.87 52.03 17.67
N SER A 204 17.32 51.39 18.78
CA SER A 204 18.28 50.26 19.02
C SER A 204 18.37 49.81 20.51
N SER A 205 18.72 48.53 20.77
CA SER A 205 19.50 47.99 21.93
C SER A 205 18.89 47.87 23.36
N GLY A 206 19.56 47.05 24.21
CA GLY A 206 19.26 46.74 25.63
C GLY A 206 18.37 45.50 25.84
N VAL A 207 18.73 44.35 26.45
CA VAL A 207 19.81 43.87 27.36
C VAL A 207 19.71 44.27 28.84
N VAL A 208 19.33 43.32 29.73
CA VAL A 208 20.06 42.87 30.95
C VAL A 208 19.40 41.63 31.64
N HIS A 209 20.18 40.99 32.55
CA HIS A 209 19.95 39.92 33.55
C HIS A 209 18.52 39.49 33.96
N ALA A 210 18.20 38.23 34.35
CA ALA A 210 18.90 37.06 34.94
C ALA A 210 18.82 36.91 36.49
N ALA A 211 18.10 35.86 36.94
CA ALA A 211 18.10 35.20 38.26
C ALA A 211 17.08 34.02 38.23
N ALA A 212 16.93 33.12 39.20
CA ALA A 212 17.84 32.21 39.93
C ALA A 212 17.03 31.50 41.05
N ALA A 213 17.34 30.23 41.39
CA ALA A 213 16.83 29.47 42.56
C ALA A 213 15.28 29.21 42.61
N SER A 214 14.74 28.26 43.42
CA SER A 214 15.21 26.96 43.94
C SER A 214 14.01 26.13 44.49
N ASP A 215 14.24 24.84 44.81
CA ASP A 215 13.49 24.04 45.81
C ASP A 215 11.99 23.68 45.56
N ALA A 216 11.39 22.61 46.13
CA ALA A 216 11.92 21.44 46.87
C ALA A 216 10.92 20.26 47.01
N VAL A 217 11.45 19.01 46.94
CA VAL A 217 11.22 17.83 47.85
C VAL A 217 9.81 17.16 47.94
N VAL A 218 9.78 15.94 48.54
CA VAL A 218 8.65 15.03 48.88
C VAL A 218 8.14 14.19 47.67
N ALA A 219 8.34 12.86 47.53
CA ALA A 219 8.10 11.67 48.39
C ALA A 219 6.59 11.24 48.44
N SER A 220 6.15 9.98 48.57
CA SER A 220 6.82 8.68 48.84
C SER A 220 5.98 7.44 48.41
N ALA A 221 6.65 6.37 47.96
CA ALA A 221 6.45 4.92 48.23
C ALA A 221 5.06 4.19 48.23
N SER A 222 5.10 2.90 47.78
CA SER A 222 4.25 1.73 48.14
C SER A 222 2.72 1.77 47.86
N SER A 223 2.01 0.66 47.61
CA SER A 223 2.33 -0.75 47.26
C SER A 223 1.05 -1.37 46.58
N ASP A 224 0.71 -2.67 46.48
CA ASP A 224 1.20 -3.96 47.02
C ASP A 224 0.83 -5.16 46.10
N ALA A 225 0.87 -6.41 46.61
CA ALA A 225 0.81 -7.67 45.85
C ALA A 225 -0.50 -8.50 46.02
N GLY A 226 -0.58 -9.58 45.22
CA GLY A 226 -1.52 -10.72 45.37
C GLY A 226 -2.23 -11.11 44.07
N ALA A 227 -2.56 -12.37 43.75
CA ALA A 227 -2.09 -13.73 44.05
C ALA A 227 -3.16 -14.70 43.45
N PHE A 228 -2.76 -15.88 42.95
CA PHE A 228 -3.65 -16.94 42.41
C PHE A 228 -4.17 -17.89 43.55
N PRO A 229 -4.80 -19.09 43.32
CA PRO A 229 -5.48 -19.70 42.15
C PRO A 229 -6.85 -20.40 42.45
N ASN A 230 -7.57 -20.86 41.41
CA ASN A 230 -8.24 -22.19 41.33
C ASN A 230 -8.68 -22.44 39.86
N THR A 231 -8.43 -23.55 39.14
CA THR A 231 -8.72 -25.00 39.29
C THR A 231 -10.21 -25.40 39.26
N GLY A 232 -10.57 -26.42 38.45
CA GLY A 232 -11.93 -27.02 38.44
C GLY A 232 -12.46 -27.63 37.11
N VAL A 233 -12.00 -28.82 36.74
CA VAL A 233 -12.75 -30.00 36.18
C VAL A 233 -14.13 -29.71 35.51
N SER A 234 -14.42 -30.12 34.25
CA SER A 234 -14.56 -31.53 33.82
C SER A 234 -14.60 -31.75 32.30
N ALA A 235 -14.54 -33.01 31.87
CA ALA A 235 -14.74 -33.47 30.48
C ALA A 235 -16.10 -34.17 30.27
N ASN A 236 -16.49 -34.40 29.01
CA ASN A 236 -17.49 -35.41 28.64
C ASN A 236 -17.18 -36.04 27.27
N VAL A 237 -17.70 -37.24 27.00
CA VAL A 237 -17.32 -38.10 25.85
C VAL A 237 -18.55 -38.79 25.24
N GLY A 238 -18.59 -38.92 23.91
CA GLY A 238 -19.59 -39.65 23.11
C GLY A 238 -19.68 -39.08 21.68
N ALA A 239 -19.40 -39.73 20.54
CA ALA A 239 -19.26 -41.14 20.09
C ALA A 239 -20.52 -41.74 19.40
N SER A 240 -20.30 -42.52 18.32
CA SER A 240 -21.28 -43.22 17.42
C SER A 240 -22.25 -42.31 16.64
N SER A 241 -22.25 -42.29 15.29
CA SER A 241 -22.76 -43.26 14.28
C SER A 241 -24.23 -42.94 13.89
N ASP A 242 -24.82 -43.25 12.72
CA ASP A 242 -24.48 -44.04 11.52
C ASP A 242 -24.91 -43.25 10.24
N ALA A 243 -24.20 -43.28 9.11
CA ALA A 243 -24.27 -44.26 8.00
C ALA A 243 -25.64 -44.44 7.31
N ASN A 244 -25.76 -43.88 6.09
CA ASN A 244 -26.66 -44.26 4.98
C ASN A 244 -26.01 -43.63 3.71
N ASP A 245 -25.67 -44.31 2.60
CA ASP A 245 -26.45 -45.21 1.72
C ASP A 245 -27.74 -44.55 1.17
N LEU A 246 -28.09 -44.62 -0.12
CA LEU A 246 -27.36 -44.95 -1.37
C LEU A 246 -28.33 -44.61 -2.55
N LEU A 247 -27.83 -44.25 -3.74
CA LEU A 247 -28.32 -44.62 -5.11
C LEU A 247 -28.18 -43.54 -6.20
N HIS A 248 -28.17 -44.04 -7.44
CA HIS A 248 -27.94 -43.32 -8.71
C HIS A 248 -29.22 -42.68 -9.29
N THR A 249 -29.03 -41.71 -10.19
CA THR A 249 -29.53 -41.83 -11.58
C THR A 249 -28.59 -41.14 -12.57
N ASP A 250 -28.29 -41.81 -13.68
CA ASP A 250 -27.67 -41.19 -14.85
C ASP A 250 -28.71 -40.41 -15.68
N THR A 251 -28.29 -39.32 -16.32
CA THR A 251 -28.92 -38.87 -17.59
C THR A 251 -27.94 -38.02 -18.40
N ALA A 252 -27.42 -38.59 -19.48
CA ALA A 252 -26.64 -37.84 -20.47
C ALA A 252 -27.56 -37.30 -21.56
N PHE A 253 -27.39 -36.03 -21.95
CA PHE A 253 -27.79 -35.57 -23.29
C PHE A 253 -26.82 -34.50 -23.81
N ASN A 254 -26.80 -34.34 -25.14
CA ASN A 254 -25.69 -33.75 -25.89
C ASN A 254 -26.14 -32.59 -26.77
N ALA A 255 -25.46 -31.45 -26.68
CA ALA A 255 -25.43 -30.41 -27.72
C ALA A 255 -24.16 -29.56 -27.55
N GLY A 256 -23.40 -29.36 -28.63
CA GLY A 256 -22.19 -28.54 -28.62
C GLY A 256 -22.43 -27.11 -29.11
N ALA A 257 -21.64 -26.17 -28.60
CA ALA A 257 -21.47 -24.83 -29.18
C ALA A 257 -20.00 -24.43 -29.09
N THR A 258 -19.32 -24.36 -30.24
CA THR A 258 -17.93 -23.88 -30.30
C THR A 258 -17.91 -22.36 -30.15
N LEU A 259 -17.39 -21.87 -29.02
CA LEU A 259 -17.01 -20.47 -28.86
C LEU A 259 -15.53 -20.39 -28.51
N GLN A 260 -14.76 -19.72 -29.36
CA GLN A 260 -13.36 -19.38 -29.10
C GLN A 260 -13.34 -18.14 -28.20
N ASP A 261 -13.12 -18.33 -26.90
CA ASP A 261 -12.89 -17.20 -26.00
C ASP A 261 -11.48 -16.62 -26.22
N SER A 262 -11.41 -15.63 -27.11
CA SER A 262 -10.20 -14.85 -27.40
C SER A 262 -10.18 -13.53 -26.61
N THR A 263 -10.44 -13.57 -25.31
CA THR A 263 -10.32 -12.41 -24.41
C THR A 263 -8.85 -12.02 -24.15
N SER A 264 -8.24 -11.38 -25.15
CA SER A 264 -6.92 -10.79 -25.01
C SER A 264 -6.95 -9.62 -24.02
N LEU A 265 -6.35 -9.81 -22.84
CA LEU A 265 -5.89 -8.71 -22.00
C LEU A 265 -5.02 -7.78 -22.87
N HIS A 266 -5.52 -6.58 -23.16
CA HIS A 266 -4.72 -5.55 -23.80
C HIS A 266 -3.55 -5.18 -22.90
N ASP A 267 -2.39 -5.03 -23.53
CA ASP A 267 -1.09 -5.21 -22.90
C ASP A 267 -0.26 -3.96 -23.14
N ASP A 268 -0.40 -3.01 -22.21
CA ASP A 268 0.33 -1.74 -22.21
C ASP A 268 1.81 -2.00 -21.89
N THR A 269 2.50 -2.55 -22.88
CA THR A 269 3.92 -2.90 -22.85
C THR A 269 4.76 -1.63 -22.77
N VAL A 270 5.30 -1.38 -21.58
CA VAL A 270 6.40 -0.45 -21.37
C VAL A 270 7.68 -1.20 -21.74
N LEU A 271 8.33 -0.83 -22.84
CA LEU A 271 9.61 -1.38 -23.25
C LEU A 271 10.71 -0.88 -22.29
N GLN A 272 11.47 -1.80 -21.69
CA GLN A 272 12.67 -1.47 -20.93
C GLN A 272 13.91 -1.59 -21.85
N ASP A 273 15.00 -0.89 -21.54
CA ASP A 273 16.22 -0.84 -22.36
C ASP A 273 16.92 -2.22 -22.53
N ASP A 274 16.55 -3.24 -21.74
CA ASP A 274 16.98 -4.64 -21.93
C ASP A 274 16.18 -5.40 -23.00
N GLY A 275 15.27 -4.72 -23.70
CA GLY A 275 14.42 -5.29 -24.76
C GLY A 275 13.24 -6.11 -24.25
N ARG A 276 12.98 -6.15 -22.94
CA ARG A 276 11.82 -6.86 -22.38
C ARG A 276 10.59 -5.96 -22.37
N ALA A 277 9.47 -6.56 -22.79
CA ALA A 277 8.15 -6.00 -22.55
C ALA A 277 7.83 -6.04 -21.05
N SER A 278 7.50 -4.91 -20.44
CA SER A 278 7.09 -4.83 -19.04
C SER A 278 5.68 -4.27 -18.87
N ILE A 279 4.95 -4.73 -17.85
CA ILE A 279 3.59 -4.28 -17.53
C ILE A 279 3.65 -3.46 -16.24
N ASP A 280 3.07 -2.26 -16.26
CA ASP A 280 3.12 -1.33 -15.12
C ASP A 280 2.00 -1.59 -14.09
N PHE A 281 2.37 -2.08 -12.92
CA PHE A 281 1.47 -2.32 -11.78
C PHE A 281 1.51 -1.21 -10.71
N ARG A 282 2.38 -0.18 -10.88
CA ARG A 282 2.60 0.90 -9.89
C ARG A 282 1.33 1.71 -9.59
N TYR A 283 0.39 1.73 -10.54
CA TYR A 283 -0.84 2.52 -10.47
C TYR A 283 -2.07 1.74 -10.00
N CYS A 284 -2.09 0.41 -10.08
CA CYS A 284 -3.19 -0.42 -9.57
C CYS A 284 -2.96 -0.89 -8.13
N ILE A 285 -1.72 -1.22 -7.75
CA ILE A 285 -1.38 -1.65 -6.37
C ILE A 285 -1.15 -0.41 -5.49
N HIS A 286 -2.25 0.19 -4.99
CA HIS A 286 -2.18 1.46 -4.24
C HIS A 286 -3.23 1.54 -3.11
N PRO A 287 -2.88 1.94 -1.86
CA PRO A 287 -3.74 1.86 -0.66
C PRO A 287 -4.96 2.82 -0.64
N LYS A 288 -5.24 3.51 -1.74
CA LYS A 288 -6.42 4.37 -1.93
C LYS A 288 -7.18 4.07 -3.24
N ARG A 289 -6.90 2.94 -3.88
CA ARG A 289 -7.57 2.48 -5.10
C ARG A 289 -8.03 1.03 -4.86
N PRO A 290 -9.25 0.64 -5.26
CA PRO A 290 -9.58 -0.78 -5.32
C PRO A 290 -8.68 -1.46 -6.36
N LEU A 291 -8.36 -2.74 -6.15
CA LEU A 291 -7.77 -3.56 -7.20
C LEU A 291 -8.77 -3.74 -8.36
N PRO A 292 -8.31 -3.96 -9.60
CA PRO A 292 -9.16 -4.42 -10.68
C PRO A 292 -9.88 -5.73 -10.34
N THR A 293 -11.11 -5.90 -10.84
CA THR A 293 -11.90 -7.12 -10.66
C THR A 293 -11.13 -8.34 -11.17
N GLY A 294 -11.04 -9.40 -10.36
CA GLY A 294 -10.31 -10.63 -10.72
C GLY A 294 -8.78 -10.53 -10.70
N PHE A 295 -8.20 -9.47 -10.13
CA PHE A 295 -6.74 -9.35 -9.96
C PHE A 295 -6.17 -10.43 -9.01
N LEU A 296 -6.87 -10.68 -7.89
CA LEU A 296 -6.58 -11.78 -6.97
C LEU A 296 -7.37 -13.02 -7.42
N LYS A 297 -6.66 -14.06 -7.90
CA LYS A 297 -7.27 -15.29 -8.43
C LYS A 297 -7.43 -16.42 -7.41
N GLY A 298 -6.63 -16.39 -6.34
CA GLY A 298 -6.60 -17.43 -5.30
C GLY A 298 -7.90 -17.62 -4.51
N GLY A 299 -8.86 -16.71 -4.62
CA GLY A 299 -10.06 -16.68 -3.78
C GLY A 299 -9.79 -16.13 -2.37
N GLU A 300 -10.64 -16.50 -1.43
CA GLU A 300 -10.52 -16.17 -0.01
C GLU A 300 -9.67 -17.22 0.71
N TYR A 301 -8.88 -16.79 1.69
CA TYR A 301 -8.03 -17.65 2.53
C TYR A 301 -8.37 -17.44 4.01
N TYR A 302 -7.92 -18.34 4.89
CA TYR A 302 -8.20 -18.21 6.32
C TYR A 302 -7.63 -16.90 6.90
N GLN A 303 -8.40 -16.21 7.73
CA GLN A 303 -7.93 -15.03 8.46
C GLN A 303 -8.43 -15.10 9.90
N VAL A 304 -7.55 -14.81 10.86
CA VAL A 304 -7.81 -14.83 12.32
C VAL A 304 -9.12 -14.15 12.75
N PHE A 305 -9.60 -13.16 12.00
CA PHE A 305 -10.81 -12.38 12.31
C PHE A 305 -11.96 -12.53 11.31
N ALA A 306 -11.87 -13.47 10.35
CA ALA A 306 -12.87 -13.69 9.31
C ALA A 306 -14.28 -13.93 9.89
N ASP A 307 -14.39 -14.75 10.95
CA ASP A 307 -15.64 -15.09 11.64
C ASP A 307 -16.42 -13.87 12.17
N ARG A 308 -15.76 -12.71 12.33
CA ARG A 308 -16.34 -11.48 12.90
C ARG A 308 -16.37 -10.30 11.92
N LEU A 309 -15.49 -10.29 10.92
CA LEU A 309 -15.28 -9.14 10.02
C LEU A 309 -15.49 -9.49 8.54
N GLY A 310 -15.69 -10.76 8.20
CA GLY A 310 -15.58 -11.26 6.83
C GLY A 310 -14.13 -11.33 6.35
N PHE A 311 -13.93 -11.86 5.14
CA PHE A 311 -12.61 -11.85 4.49
C PHE A 311 -12.22 -10.43 4.06
N ILE A 312 -10.97 -10.05 4.34
CA ILE A 312 -10.42 -8.73 4.01
C ILE A 312 -9.36 -8.87 2.90
N PRO A 313 -9.68 -8.51 1.64
CA PRO A 313 -8.76 -8.65 0.51
C PRO A 313 -7.63 -7.60 0.54
N ASP A 314 -6.52 -7.95 -0.11
CA ASP A 314 -5.32 -7.10 -0.31
C ASP A 314 -4.69 -6.52 0.98
N LEU A 315 -4.71 -7.29 2.06
CA LEU A 315 -3.83 -7.04 3.20
C LEU A 315 -2.36 -7.28 2.84
N SER A 316 -1.46 -6.84 3.72
CA SER A 316 -0.04 -7.22 3.69
C SER A 316 0.10 -8.74 3.61
N ALA A 317 1.00 -9.26 2.77
CA ALA A 317 1.17 -10.70 2.60
C ALA A 317 1.73 -11.44 3.84
N VAL A 318 2.09 -10.72 4.91
CA VAL A 318 2.29 -11.33 6.24
C VAL A 318 1.01 -11.97 6.77
N ASP A 319 -0.15 -11.42 6.42
CA ASP A 319 -1.48 -11.94 6.77
C ASP A 319 -1.67 -13.33 6.15
N LEU A 320 -1.53 -13.44 4.83
CA LEU A 320 -1.54 -14.70 4.10
C LEU A 320 -0.48 -15.69 4.62
N LEU A 321 0.76 -15.25 4.83
CA LEU A 321 1.84 -16.10 5.30
C LEU A 321 1.60 -16.66 6.72
N PHE A 322 1.08 -15.86 7.64
CA PHE A 322 0.84 -16.31 9.02
C PHE A 322 -0.41 -17.19 9.16
N ASN A 323 -1.40 -17.06 8.26
CA ASN A 323 -2.60 -17.89 8.26
C ASN A 323 -2.44 -19.20 7.47
N GLU A 324 -1.85 -19.15 6.26
CA GLU A 324 -1.76 -20.30 5.33
C GLU A 324 -0.37 -20.95 5.26
N GLY A 325 0.69 -20.22 5.65
CA GLY A 325 2.07 -20.74 5.69
C GLY A 325 2.51 -21.35 4.35
N PRO A 326 2.94 -22.63 4.32
CA PRO A 326 3.31 -23.31 3.07
C PRO A 326 2.21 -23.32 2.00
N ASN A 327 0.93 -23.23 2.37
CA ASN A 327 -0.18 -23.19 1.41
C ASN A 327 -0.32 -21.82 0.74
N ALA A 328 0.27 -20.74 1.27
CA ALA A 328 0.12 -19.38 0.77
C ALA A 328 0.35 -19.24 -0.76
N ILE A 329 1.22 -20.08 -1.33
CA ILE A 329 1.54 -20.11 -2.76
C ILE A 329 0.40 -20.57 -3.68
N SER A 330 -0.66 -21.22 -3.17
CA SER A 330 -1.86 -21.54 -3.96
C SER A 330 -2.71 -20.29 -4.22
N PHE A 331 -2.75 -19.36 -3.26
CA PHE A 331 -3.56 -18.14 -3.32
C PHE A 331 -2.96 -17.04 -4.21
N LEU A 332 -1.78 -17.28 -4.81
CA LEU A 332 -0.99 -16.30 -5.56
C LEU A 332 -0.86 -16.60 -7.07
N LYS A 333 -1.59 -17.60 -7.60
CA LYS A 333 -1.46 -18.10 -8.98
C LYS A 333 -2.74 -17.93 -9.80
#